data_AF-A0AA38BZX1-F1
#
_entry.id   AF-A0AA38BZX1-F1
#
_cell.length_a   1.000
_cell.length_b   1.000
_cell.length_c   1.000
_cell.angle_alpha   90.00
_cell.angle_beta   90.00
_cell.angle_gamma   90.00
#
_symmetry.space_group_name_H-M   'P 1'
#
loop_
_entity.id
_entity.type
_entity.pdbx_description
1 polymer ?
#
loop_
_entity_poly.entity_id
_entity_poly.type
_entity_poly.pdbx_seq_one_letter_code
_entity_poly.pdbx_strand_id
1 'polypeptide(L)'
;VGFEALFFARADYQDIAKRREDRTMEMIWRASKSLGSSAQIFTGILAHDYDPPPGFIYDIETTEATIQDDPFLYDYNVEQQIDSFVQLAKEQAKQFRTNHIMWTMGEDFCYENANTWFKQMDKLIHYANK
;
A
#
# COMPACT_ATOMS: atom_id res chain seq x y z
N VAL A 1 13.11 10.33 20.78
CA VAL A 1 11.89 10.46 19.96
C VAL A 1 10.89 9.32 20.17
N GLY A 2 11.30 8.14 20.65
CA GLY A 2 10.36 7.14 21.19
C GLY A 2 9.51 6.38 20.15
N PHE A 3 9.85 6.47 18.86
CA PHE A 3 9.16 5.73 17.81
C PHE A 3 9.48 4.23 17.85
N GLU A 4 8.46 3.41 17.54
CA GLU A 4 8.59 1.96 17.42
C GLU A 4 8.92 1.51 15.99
N ALA A 5 8.49 2.29 15.00
CA ALA A 5 8.66 1.99 13.58
C ALA A 5 8.96 3.24 12.73
N LEU A 6 9.65 3.01 11.62
CA LEU A 6 9.93 3.97 10.55
C LEU A 6 9.61 3.32 9.21
N PHE A 7 8.91 4.04 8.34
CA PHE A 7 8.66 3.63 6.96
C PHE A 7 9.14 4.68 5.99
N PHE A 8 9.68 4.25 4.85
CA PHE A 8 10.10 5.14 3.78
C PHE A 8 10.05 4.44 2.42
N ALA A 9 9.97 5.23 1.35
CA ALA A 9 9.87 4.71 -0.01
C ALA A 9 11.23 4.61 -0.73
N ARG A 10 12.07 5.64 -0.57
CA ARG A 10 13.26 5.83 -1.42
C ARG A 10 14.50 5.14 -0.85
N ALA A 11 15.04 4.18 -1.61
CA ALA A 11 16.34 3.55 -1.41
C ALA A 11 17.00 3.27 -2.77
N ASP A 12 18.24 2.78 -2.77
CA ASP A 12 18.89 2.36 -4.02
C ASP A 12 18.07 1.28 -4.73
N TYR A 13 17.86 1.44 -6.04
CA TYR A 13 17.00 0.55 -6.81
C TYR A 13 17.51 -0.91 -6.84
N GLN A 14 18.83 -1.12 -6.78
CA GLN A 14 19.44 -2.45 -6.70
C GLN A 14 19.20 -3.08 -5.33
N ASP A 15 19.27 -2.27 -4.26
CA ASP A 15 18.94 -2.73 -2.90
C ASP A 15 17.46 -3.11 -2.79
N ILE A 16 16.54 -2.29 -3.34
CA ILE A 16 15.11 -2.61 -3.36
C ILE A 16 14.85 -3.91 -4.12
N ALA A 17 15.41 -4.08 -5.32
CA ALA A 17 15.23 -5.28 -6.12
C ALA A 17 15.67 -6.54 -5.34
N LYS A 18 16.87 -6.48 -4.76
CA LYS A 18 17.40 -7.57 -3.92
C LYS A 18 16.51 -7.86 -2.70
N ARG A 19 16.03 -6.81 -2.02
CA ARG A 19 15.20 -6.98 -0.82
C ARG A 19 13.84 -7.57 -1.11
N ARG A 20 13.23 -7.26 -2.26
CA ARG A 20 11.97 -7.88 -2.69
C ARG A 20 12.15 -9.38 -2.92
N GLU A 21 13.25 -9.79 -3.57
CA GLU A 21 13.60 -11.21 -3.78
C GLU A 21 13.86 -11.93 -2.45
N ASP A 22 14.66 -11.32 -1.58
CA ASP A 22 15.09 -11.90 -0.30
C ASP A 22 14.03 -11.77 0.82
N ARG A 23 12.89 -11.10 0.55
CA ARG A 23 11.87 -10.71 1.55
C ARG A 23 12.48 -10.00 2.75
N THR A 24 13.32 -9.00 2.48
CA THR A 24 14.05 -8.18 3.48
C THR A 24 13.71 -6.69 3.38
N MET A 25 12.53 -6.36 2.84
CA MET A 25 11.98 -5.00 2.83
C MET A 25 11.69 -4.48 4.25
N GLU A 26 11.48 -5.39 5.21
CA GLU A 26 11.30 -5.08 6.63
C GLU A 26 12.47 -5.61 7.46
N MET A 27 12.99 -4.79 8.37
CA MET A 27 14.18 -5.09 9.17
C MET A 27 14.19 -4.40 10.52
N ILE A 28 15.05 -4.88 11.44
CA ILE A 28 15.42 -4.14 12.65
C ILE A 28 16.67 -3.33 12.34
N TRP A 29 16.52 -2.01 12.25
CA TRP A 29 17.64 -1.11 11.98
C TRP A 29 18.31 -0.67 13.29
N ARG A 30 19.59 -1.02 13.45
CA ARG A 30 20.45 -0.57 14.55
C ARG A 30 21.34 0.58 14.08
N ALA A 31 20.83 1.80 14.19
CA ALA A 31 21.48 2.99 13.64
C ALA A 31 22.71 3.48 14.45
N SER A 32 22.89 3.02 15.69
CA SER A 32 24.01 3.43 16.56
C SER A 32 24.89 2.25 16.97
N LYS A 33 26.18 2.34 16.65
CA LYS A 33 27.20 1.35 17.06
C LYS A 33 27.38 1.29 18.59
N SER A 34 27.22 2.41 19.27
CA SER A 34 27.43 2.49 20.73
C SER A 34 26.22 2.05 21.53
N LEU A 35 25.00 2.36 21.05
CA LEU A 35 23.76 2.06 21.78
C LEU A 35 23.18 0.69 21.43
N GLY A 36 23.52 0.14 20.25
CA GLY A 36 23.11 -1.19 19.83
C GLY A 36 21.59 -1.37 19.86
N SER A 37 21.11 -2.41 20.56
CA SER A 37 19.68 -2.72 20.65
C SER A 37 18.85 -1.71 21.44
N SER A 38 19.47 -0.86 22.27
CA SER A 38 18.73 0.18 23.01
C SER A 38 18.28 1.35 22.12
N ALA A 39 18.81 1.42 20.89
CA ALA A 39 18.44 2.41 19.87
C ALA A 39 18.11 1.75 18.52
N GLN A 40 17.49 0.56 18.56
CA GLN A 40 17.00 -0.11 17.36
C GLN A 40 15.55 0.28 17.06
N ILE A 41 15.18 0.27 15.79
CA ILE A 41 13.82 0.60 15.33
C ILE A 41 13.38 -0.40 14.27
N PHE A 42 12.08 -0.72 14.22
CA PHE A 42 11.52 -1.46 13.10
C PHE A 42 11.50 -0.55 11.86
N THR A 43 11.98 -1.04 10.74
CA THR A 43 12.12 -0.26 9.52
C THR A 43 11.53 -1.01 8.35
N GLY A 44 10.58 -0.40 7.65
CA GLY A 44 10.00 -0.93 6.43
C GLY A 44 10.29 -0.04 5.23
N ILE A 45 10.78 -0.63 4.14
CA ILE A 45 10.74 -0.01 2.82
C ILE A 45 9.37 -0.32 2.22
N LEU A 46 8.68 0.71 1.72
CA LEU A 46 7.38 0.53 1.06
C LEU A 46 7.51 -0.38 -0.16
N ALA A 47 6.45 -1.14 -0.45
CA ALA A 47 6.47 -2.13 -1.53
C ALA A 47 6.64 -1.49 -2.91
N HIS A 48 6.11 -0.29 -3.06
CA HIS A 48 6.22 0.59 -4.22
C HIS A 48 6.84 1.94 -3.76
N ASP A 49 6.55 3.06 -4.41
CA ASP A 49 6.88 4.38 -3.87
C ASP A 49 5.93 4.69 -2.68
N TYR A 50 5.24 5.82 -2.68
CA TYR A 50 4.26 6.18 -1.65
C TYR A 50 2.85 6.38 -2.22
N ASP A 51 2.62 5.89 -3.43
CA ASP A 51 1.37 5.89 -4.19
C ASP A 51 0.54 4.60 -3.98
N PRO A 52 -0.76 4.62 -4.32
CA PRO A 52 -1.60 3.42 -4.31
C PRO A 52 -1.15 2.41 -5.38
N PRO A 53 -1.59 1.16 -5.29
CA PRO A 53 -1.41 0.23 -6.39
C PRO A 53 -2.08 0.74 -7.68
N PRO A 54 -1.54 0.40 -8.87
CA PRO A 54 -2.12 0.83 -10.14
C PRO A 54 -3.60 0.45 -10.27
N GLY A 55 -4.46 1.40 -10.65
CA GLY A 55 -5.91 1.19 -10.75
C GLY A 55 -6.70 1.48 -9.48
N PHE A 56 -6.05 1.98 -8.41
CA PHE A 56 -6.67 2.29 -7.11
C PHE A 56 -6.41 3.72 -6.61
N ILE A 57 -6.20 4.67 -7.52
CA ILE A 57 -6.14 6.13 -7.31
C ILE A 57 -7.55 6.72 -7.41
N TYR A 58 -8.03 7.28 -6.30
CA TYR A 58 -9.39 7.79 -6.18
C TYR A 58 -9.47 9.29 -5.88
N ASP A 59 -8.49 10.05 -6.34
CA ASP A 59 -8.49 11.51 -6.19
C ASP A 59 -9.41 12.20 -7.21
N ILE A 60 -9.68 13.49 -7.02
CA ILE A 60 -10.75 14.20 -7.74
C ILE A 60 -10.55 14.24 -9.28
N GLU A 61 -9.31 14.25 -9.76
CA GLU A 61 -8.97 14.30 -11.19
C GLU A 61 -8.58 12.93 -11.79
N THR A 62 -8.83 11.83 -11.07
CA THR A 62 -8.46 10.50 -11.55
C THR A 62 -9.21 10.12 -12.83
N THR A 63 -8.53 9.42 -13.74
CA THR A 63 -9.14 8.77 -14.90
C THR A 63 -9.42 7.29 -14.65
N GLU A 64 -9.08 6.79 -13.46
CA GLU A 64 -9.28 5.40 -13.10
C GLU A 64 -10.76 5.08 -12.82
N ALA A 65 -11.14 3.84 -13.10
CA ALA A 65 -12.50 3.40 -12.89
C ALA A 65 -12.82 3.31 -11.40
N THR A 66 -13.85 4.06 -10.97
CA THR A 66 -14.43 3.89 -9.64
C THR A 66 -15.29 2.62 -9.56
N ILE A 67 -15.53 2.12 -8.36
CA ILE A 67 -16.42 0.99 -8.13
C ILE A 67 -17.86 1.44 -8.34
N GLN A 68 -18.47 0.91 -9.38
CA GLN A 68 -19.89 1.00 -9.68
C GLN A 68 -20.53 -0.31 -9.18
N ASP A 69 -21.40 -0.20 -8.18
CA ASP A 69 -22.04 -1.32 -7.51
C ASP A 69 -23.57 -1.26 -7.52
N ASP A 70 -24.16 -0.35 -8.31
CA ASP A 70 -25.60 -0.32 -8.53
C ASP A 70 -25.92 -1.13 -9.80
N PRO A 71 -26.57 -2.30 -9.68
CA PRO A 71 -26.84 -3.20 -10.80
C PRO A 71 -27.84 -2.64 -11.82
N PHE A 72 -28.47 -1.50 -11.55
CA PHE A 72 -29.40 -0.83 -12.45
C PHE A 72 -28.76 0.29 -13.29
N LEU A 73 -27.48 0.55 -13.11
CA LEU A 73 -26.72 1.50 -13.92
C LEU A 73 -25.73 0.76 -14.85
N TYR A 74 -25.25 1.47 -15.87
CA TYR A 74 -24.19 0.95 -16.74
C TYR A 74 -22.86 0.82 -15.97
N ASP A 75 -21.94 0.03 -16.55
CA ASP A 75 -20.56 -0.11 -16.10
C ASP A 75 -20.39 -0.71 -14.70
N TYR A 76 -21.33 -1.57 -14.26
CA TYR A 76 -21.16 -2.38 -13.05
C TYR A 76 -19.86 -3.20 -13.12
N ASN A 77 -18.99 -3.04 -12.11
CA ASN A 77 -17.61 -3.55 -12.19
C ASN A 77 -17.08 -4.14 -10.87
N VAL A 78 -17.93 -4.46 -9.90
CA VAL A 78 -17.51 -4.93 -8.56
C VAL A 78 -16.58 -6.15 -8.64
N GLU A 79 -16.97 -7.21 -9.35
CA GLU A 79 -16.17 -8.46 -9.43
C GLU A 79 -14.78 -8.19 -10.01
N GLN A 80 -14.71 -7.46 -11.13
CA GLN A 80 -13.46 -7.11 -11.79
C GLN A 80 -12.53 -6.29 -10.87
N GLN A 81 -13.08 -5.30 -10.17
CA GLN A 81 -12.30 -4.43 -9.28
C GLN A 81 -11.75 -5.20 -8.08
N ILE A 82 -12.56 -6.07 -7.47
CA ILE A 82 -12.16 -6.84 -6.30
C ILE A 82 -11.16 -7.95 -6.66
N ASP A 83 -11.34 -8.61 -7.80
CA ASP A 83 -10.36 -9.59 -8.28
C ASP A 83 -8.99 -8.95 -8.53
N SER A 84 -8.97 -7.76 -9.15
CA SER A 84 -7.76 -6.97 -9.36
C SER A 84 -7.11 -6.57 -8.02
N PHE A 85 -7.91 -6.05 -7.07
CA PHE A 85 -7.46 -5.67 -5.74
C PHE A 85 -6.79 -6.83 -5.00
N VAL A 86 -7.45 -7.99 -4.96
CA VAL A 86 -6.96 -9.20 -4.29
C VAL A 86 -5.72 -9.76 -4.99
N GLN A 87 -5.68 -9.72 -6.32
CA GLN A 87 -4.52 -10.16 -7.08
C GLN A 87 -3.29 -9.30 -6.75
N LEU A 88 -3.41 -7.98 -6.78
CA LEU A 88 -2.31 -7.06 -6.44
C LEU A 88 -1.85 -7.25 -4.98
N ALA A 89 -2.80 -7.44 -4.05
CA ALA A 89 -2.46 -7.70 -2.64
C ALA A 89 -1.65 -9.00 -2.50
N LYS A 90 -2.04 -10.07 -3.20
CA LYS A 90 -1.31 -11.35 -3.21
C LYS A 90 0.07 -11.23 -3.84
N GLU A 91 0.21 -10.46 -4.92
CA GLU A 91 1.51 -10.23 -5.55
C GLU A 91 2.44 -9.42 -4.64
N GLN A 92 1.94 -8.37 -3.99
CA GLN A 92 2.70 -7.61 -3.01
C GLN A 92 3.12 -8.48 -1.82
N ALA A 93 2.22 -9.32 -1.29
CA ALA A 93 2.49 -10.19 -0.15
C ALA A 93 3.69 -11.13 -0.37
N LYS A 94 3.98 -11.53 -1.61
CA LYS A 94 5.16 -12.37 -1.94
C LYS A 94 6.50 -11.70 -1.60
N GLN A 95 6.53 -10.38 -1.44
CA GLN A 95 7.72 -9.57 -1.15
C GLN A 95 7.97 -9.37 0.36
N PHE A 96 6.99 -9.72 1.21
CA PHE A 96 7.04 -9.51 2.66
C PHE A 96 7.01 -10.84 3.41
N ARG A 97 7.34 -10.80 4.71
CA ARG A 97 7.51 -12.02 5.52
C ARG A 97 6.24 -12.50 6.18
N THR A 98 5.35 -11.59 6.55
CA THR A 98 4.16 -11.89 7.34
C THR A 98 2.90 -11.92 6.48
N ASN A 99 1.75 -12.19 7.10
CA ASN A 99 0.44 -12.10 6.45
C ASN A 99 -0.12 -10.67 6.43
N HIS A 100 0.71 -9.68 6.75
CA HIS A 100 0.34 -8.26 6.75
C HIS A 100 1.17 -7.52 5.71
N ILE A 101 0.48 -6.70 4.92
CA ILE A 101 1.06 -5.75 3.98
C ILE A 101 0.39 -4.39 4.17
N MET A 102 1.05 -3.34 3.67
CA MET A 102 0.55 -1.97 3.75
C MET A 102 0.42 -1.39 2.34
N TRP A 103 -0.71 -0.74 2.08
CA TRP A 103 -0.93 0.10 0.90
C TRP A 103 -1.00 1.56 1.34
N THR A 104 -0.23 2.41 0.68
CA THR A 104 -0.28 3.86 0.85
C THR A 104 -1.33 4.43 -0.09
N MET A 105 -2.57 4.53 0.39
CA MET A 105 -3.70 5.03 -0.41
C MET A 105 -3.66 6.57 -0.52
N GLY A 106 -2.70 7.13 -1.23
CA GLY A 106 -2.56 8.58 -1.45
C GLY A 106 -1.28 8.91 -2.21
N GLU A 107 -1.12 10.15 -2.66
CA GLU A 107 0.08 10.64 -3.35
C GLU A 107 0.28 12.14 -3.06
N ASP A 108 1.15 12.81 -3.82
CA ASP A 108 1.41 14.25 -3.75
C ASP A 108 0.09 15.05 -3.87
N PHE A 109 -0.22 15.83 -2.84
CA PHE A 109 -1.38 16.74 -2.81
C PHE A 109 -2.76 16.09 -3.02
N CYS A 110 -2.89 14.77 -2.84
CA CYS A 110 -4.19 14.10 -2.86
C CYS A 110 -5.08 14.51 -1.67
N TYR A 111 -6.34 14.06 -1.70
CA TYR A 111 -7.35 14.29 -0.68
C TYR A 111 -7.90 15.73 -0.63
N GLU A 112 -7.77 16.52 -1.71
CA GLU A 112 -8.49 17.79 -1.84
C GLU A 112 -10.01 17.58 -1.62
N ASN A 113 -10.53 16.47 -2.17
CA ASN A 113 -11.85 15.95 -1.85
C ASN A 113 -11.74 14.54 -1.27
N ALA A 114 -11.50 14.44 0.04
CA ALA A 114 -11.33 13.15 0.73
C ALA A 114 -12.49 12.15 0.53
N ASN A 115 -13.71 12.61 0.23
CA ASN A 115 -14.86 11.72 0.02
C ASN A 115 -14.69 10.81 -1.21
N THR A 116 -13.95 11.23 -2.24
CA THR A 116 -13.71 10.38 -3.42
C THR A 116 -12.90 9.14 -3.03
N TRP A 117 -11.90 9.29 -2.17
CA TRP A 117 -11.12 8.18 -1.60
C TRP A 117 -11.93 7.30 -0.67
N PHE A 118 -12.52 7.88 0.39
CA PHE A 118 -13.21 7.11 1.42
C PHE A 118 -14.39 6.31 0.86
N LYS A 119 -15.17 6.88 -0.06
CA LYS A 119 -16.28 6.18 -0.71
C LYS A 119 -15.83 4.92 -1.45
N GLN A 120 -14.67 4.95 -2.10
CA GLN A 120 -14.15 3.79 -2.84
C GLN A 120 -13.49 2.78 -1.89
N MET A 121 -12.74 3.25 -0.88
CA MET A 121 -12.15 2.38 0.13
C MET A 121 -13.21 1.62 0.94
N ASP A 122 -14.34 2.25 1.28
CA ASP A 122 -15.46 1.58 1.95
C ASP A 122 -16.01 0.43 1.09
N LYS A 123 -16.15 0.63 -0.22
CA LYS A 123 -16.58 -0.42 -1.16
C LYS A 123 -15.55 -1.53 -1.27
N LEU A 124 -14.26 -1.21 -1.38
CA LEU A 124 -13.19 -2.21 -1.40
C LEU A 124 -13.22 -3.07 -0.14
N ILE A 125 -13.25 -2.45 1.04
CA ILE A 125 -13.32 -3.16 2.32
C ILE A 125 -14.58 -4.01 2.41
N HIS A 126 -15.72 -3.49 1.95
CA HIS A 126 -16.99 -4.22 2.00
C HIS A 126 -17.01 -5.45 1.09
N TYR A 127 -16.64 -5.30 -0.18
CA TYR A 127 -16.74 -6.40 -1.15
C TYR A 127 -15.56 -7.37 -1.08
N ALA A 128 -14.35 -6.95 -0.69
CA ALA A 128 -13.20 -7.84 -0.56
C ALA A 128 -13.28 -8.76 0.69
N ASN A 129 -14.10 -8.39 1.69
CA ASN A 129 -14.30 -9.17 2.92
C ASN A 129 -15.63 -9.92 2.97
N LYS A 130 -16.35 -9.98 1.84
CA LYS A 130 -17.56 -10.81 1.69
C LYS A 130 -17.19 -12.20 1.18
#